data_AF-A0A5C9A0I2-F1
#
_entry.id   AF-A0A5C9A0I2-F1
#
_cell.length_a   1.000
_cell.length_b   1.000
_cell.length_c   1.000
_cell.angle_alpha   90.00
_cell.angle_beta   90.00
_cell.angle_gamma   90.00
#
_symmetry.space_group_name_H-M   'P 1'
#
loop_
_entity.id
_entity.type
_entity.pdbx_description
1 polymer ?
#
loop_
_entity_poly.entity_id
_entity_poly.type
_entity_poly.pdbx_seq_one_letter_code
_entity_poly.pdbx_strand_id
1 'polypeptide(L)'
;MAVTETLIYLDPDAGVSLQAQIRQKLVDAIMLGTFPEGRRLPSSRKLAEQLGVARNTVVLAYQQLVDEGYLISRERSGLYVNEKVRQDRVGFEGSERQRRELSPRWRQRFRGRSTPEPAFSCPPNWQQYPYPFIEGQFDTSLYPVREWREASRLALGVREINQWAGESGDADDPMLIEQIRSHILPRRGIQASPEEILITVGTQQALYLAVQLLVDSTVPVAVEEPGYPAMRRLLARRGAPLVYQPVDAEGLLVDERLDNCQLIYTTPSHQTPTAVTMSMERRQALLALAARNDALIIEDDFEFESNYLNAPHPALRSLDSEDRVIYMSCLSKVLSPGLRLGFMVAAPEVIREARKLRQLMVRHPPLNNQRTAAFFLSLGHYDTFLMHLHETFRERWIALRRALNYYMLFYVELAPAQGGSALWVRGPEDLDDTFVAKEAARRGILIEPVRHYYATADAPRNCFRMGITGIPLERIREGVLKLRELFHDLTENKSETFADARGEHLTGAALTAAVTDTTMICIIAYGDPCTIGIHPGGKLVGIAGYSNEDRDEGEWWIENDRWHRRWSRWAWGETGVYDVRLDGDIIKLFDEEGWLIDRAILRRNSADEDSGEEKTA
;
A
#
# COMPACT_ATOMS: atom_id res chain seq x y z
N MET A 1 -30.17 -33.19 39.45
CA MET A 1 -29.26 -32.03 39.34
C MET A 1 -29.29 -31.53 37.91
N ALA A 2 -29.64 -30.26 37.73
CA ALA A 2 -29.84 -29.62 36.44
C ALA A 2 -28.49 -29.27 35.81
N VAL A 3 -28.14 -29.92 34.71
CA VAL A 3 -27.06 -29.45 33.82
C VAL A 3 -27.72 -29.19 32.47
N THR A 4 -28.02 -27.92 32.21
CA THR A 4 -28.26 -27.28 30.90
C THR A 4 -28.52 -25.79 31.14
N GLU A 5 -27.58 -25.10 31.79
CA GLU A 5 -27.35 -23.69 31.49
C GLU A 5 -26.36 -23.69 30.33
N THR A 6 -26.88 -23.91 29.12
CA THR A 6 -26.07 -23.74 27.92
C THR A 6 -25.84 -22.25 27.78
N LEU A 7 -24.69 -21.75 28.25
CA LEU A 7 -24.22 -20.38 28.08
C LEU A 7 -23.98 -20.11 26.58
N ILE A 8 -25.06 -19.99 25.82
CA ILE A 8 -25.03 -19.46 24.46
C ILE A 8 -24.95 -17.94 24.62
N TYR A 9 -23.73 -17.42 24.51
CA TYR A 9 -23.49 -15.99 24.41
C TYR A 9 -23.78 -15.54 22.97
N LEU A 10 -24.64 -14.52 22.84
CA LEU A 10 -24.89 -13.80 21.60
C LEU A 10 -24.16 -12.47 21.70
N ASP A 11 -23.42 -12.15 20.65
CA ASP A 11 -22.66 -10.91 20.53
C ASP A 11 -23.45 -9.95 19.63
N PRO A 12 -24.09 -8.90 20.18
CA PRO A 12 -24.85 -7.93 19.37
C PRO A 12 -23.98 -7.18 18.34
N ASP A 13 -22.66 -7.09 18.59
CA ASP A 13 -21.71 -6.30 17.80
C ASP A 13 -20.97 -7.13 16.74
N ALA A 14 -21.22 -8.45 16.66
CA ALA A 14 -20.53 -9.36 15.75
C ALA A 14 -20.83 -9.14 14.24
N GLY A 15 -21.68 -8.19 13.86
CA GLY A 15 -22.02 -7.88 12.46
C GLY A 15 -22.81 -8.96 11.71
N VAL A 16 -23.20 -10.05 12.39
CA VAL A 16 -24.03 -11.15 11.87
C VAL A 16 -25.37 -11.20 12.59
N SER A 17 -26.43 -11.59 11.87
CA SER A 17 -27.79 -11.62 12.44
C SER A 17 -27.88 -12.55 13.65
N LEU A 18 -28.69 -12.19 14.64
CA LEU A 18 -28.92 -13.02 15.84
C LEU A 18 -29.41 -14.43 15.47
N GLN A 19 -30.18 -14.57 14.38
CA GLN A 19 -30.59 -15.87 13.85
C GLN A 19 -29.38 -16.72 13.43
N ALA A 20 -28.42 -16.14 12.70
CA ALA A 20 -27.21 -16.83 12.26
C ALA A 20 -26.34 -17.23 13.45
N GLN A 21 -26.21 -16.35 14.46
CA GLN A 21 -25.47 -16.66 15.69
C GLN A 21 -26.12 -17.80 16.47
N ILE A 22 -27.44 -17.77 16.69
CA ILE A 22 -28.17 -18.83 17.38
C ILE A 22 -28.01 -20.15 16.62
N ARG A 23 -28.17 -20.13 15.29
CA ARG A 23 -27.94 -21.32 14.45
C ARG A 23 -26.52 -21.84 14.62
N GLN A 24 -25.49 -21.00 14.46
CA GLN A 24 -24.09 -21.42 14.58
C GLN A 24 -23.81 -22.05 15.95
N LYS A 25 -24.22 -21.39 17.04
CA LYS A 25 -24.00 -21.88 18.40
C LYS A 25 -24.75 -23.18 18.69
N LEU A 26 -25.96 -23.35 18.14
CA LEU A 26 -26.71 -24.60 18.23
C LEU A 26 -26.03 -25.72 17.43
N VAL A 27 -25.55 -25.44 16.22
CA VAL A 27 -24.75 -26.40 15.44
C VAL A 27 -23.50 -26.79 16.22
N ASP A 28 -22.73 -25.84 16.75
CA ASP A 28 -21.52 -26.11 17.53
C ASP A 28 -21.83 -26.98 18.77
N ALA A 29 -22.87 -26.65 19.52
CA ALA A 29 -23.30 -27.42 20.69
C ALA A 29 -23.83 -28.82 20.33
N ILE A 30 -24.48 -28.96 19.16
CA ILE A 30 -24.86 -30.26 18.60
C ILE A 30 -23.60 -31.02 18.17
N MET A 31 -22.58 -30.38 17.63
CA MET A 31 -21.34 -31.06 17.21
C MET A 31 -20.45 -31.45 18.38
N LEU A 32 -20.40 -30.66 19.45
CA LEU A 32 -19.55 -30.86 20.62
C LEU A 32 -20.10 -31.87 21.63
N GLY A 33 -21.25 -32.49 21.37
CA GLY A 33 -21.84 -33.43 22.33
C GLY A 33 -22.68 -32.77 23.42
N THR A 34 -22.72 -31.43 23.49
CA THR A 34 -23.33 -30.66 24.59
C THR A 34 -24.82 -30.98 24.80
N PHE A 35 -25.53 -31.35 23.73
CA PHE A 35 -26.87 -31.95 23.81
C PHE A 35 -26.74 -33.49 23.78
N PRO A 36 -27.08 -34.20 24.88
CA PRO A 36 -27.08 -35.66 24.93
C PRO A 36 -28.14 -36.26 24.00
N GLU A 37 -27.89 -37.48 23.54
CA GLU A 37 -28.82 -38.24 22.70
C GLU A 37 -30.19 -38.41 23.36
N GLY A 38 -31.25 -38.34 22.56
CA GLY A 38 -32.64 -38.45 23.02
C GLY A 38 -33.14 -37.30 23.91
N ARG A 39 -32.31 -36.32 24.27
CA ARG A 39 -32.74 -35.18 25.11
C ARG A 39 -33.44 -34.13 24.27
N ARG A 40 -34.61 -33.69 24.75
CA ARG A 40 -35.40 -32.63 24.13
C ARG A 40 -34.68 -31.29 24.25
N LEU A 41 -34.57 -30.54 23.15
CA LEU A 41 -34.08 -29.16 23.17
C LEU A 41 -35.08 -28.22 23.89
N PRO A 42 -34.60 -27.08 24.44
CA PRO A 42 -35.48 -26.06 24.99
C PRO A 42 -36.55 -25.63 23.98
N SER A 43 -37.77 -25.34 24.45
CA SER A 43 -38.82 -24.80 23.59
C SER A 43 -38.41 -23.44 23.03
N SER A 44 -38.96 -23.04 21.89
CA SER A 44 -38.62 -21.75 21.27
C SER A 44 -38.87 -20.56 22.22
N ARG A 45 -39.87 -20.66 23.10
CA ARG A 45 -40.15 -19.64 24.13
C ARG A 45 -39.10 -19.63 25.23
N LYS A 46 -38.73 -20.81 25.74
CA LYS A 46 -37.74 -20.96 26.79
C LYS A 46 -36.36 -20.50 26.34
N LEU A 47 -35.95 -20.86 25.13
CA LEU A 47 -34.65 -20.43 24.59
C LEU A 47 -34.65 -18.93 24.30
N ALA A 48 -35.76 -18.36 23.81
CA ALA A 48 -35.86 -16.92 23.59
C ALA A 48 -35.75 -16.12 24.89
N GLU A 49 -36.40 -16.59 25.96
CA GLU A 49 -36.31 -16.01 27.31
C GLU A 49 -34.87 -16.11 27.87
N GLN A 50 -34.22 -17.27 27.72
CA GLN A 50 -32.84 -17.47 28.18
C GLN A 50 -31.83 -16.58 27.46
N LEU A 51 -32.04 -16.30 26.17
CA LEU A 51 -31.14 -15.50 25.35
C LEU A 51 -31.50 -14.01 25.32
N GLY A 52 -32.64 -13.61 25.92
CA GLY A 52 -33.12 -12.23 25.85
C GLY A 52 -33.49 -11.76 24.43
N VAL A 53 -33.94 -12.65 23.54
CA VAL A 53 -34.24 -12.34 22.14
C VAL A 53 -35.72 -12.57 21.79
N ALA A 54 -36.17 -11.99 20.67
CA ALA A 54 -37.51 -12.24 20.15
C ALA A 54 -37.72 -13.72 19.79
N ARG A 55 -38.89 -14.27 20.17
CA ARG A 55 -39.25 -15.68 19.90
C ARG A 55 -39.11 -16.08 18.43
N ASN A 56 -39.47 -15.20 17.51
CA ASN A 56 -39.43 -15.50 16.07
C ASN A 56 -38.00 -15.79 15.58
N THR A 57 -36.99 -15.13 16.14
CA THR A 57 -35.57 -15.37 15.81
C THR A 57 -35.16 -16.81 16.12
N VAL A 58 -35.59 -17.33 17.27
CA VAL A 58 -35.34 -18.72 17.66
C VAL A 58 -36.13 -19.70 16.81
N VAL A 59 -37.40 -19.38 16.50
CA VAL A 59 -38.24 -20.23 15.65
C VAL A 59 -37.62 -20.41 14.27
N LEU A 60 -37.14 -19.33 13.65
CA LEU A 60 -36.49 -19.37 12.33
C LEU A 60 -35.19 -20.19 12.37
N ALA A 61 -34.36 -20.03 13.41
CA ALA A 61 -33.15 -20.83 13.58
C ALA A 61 -33.46 -22.33 13.73
N TYR A 62 -34.48 -22.68 14.54
CA TYR A 62 -34.91 -24.07 14.69
C TYR A 62 -35.52 -24.65 13.42
N GLN A 63 -36.34 -23.89 12.70
CA GLN A 63 -36.94 -24.35 11.45
C GLN A 63 -35.84 -24.71 10.44
N GLN A 64 -34.86 -23.82 10.28
CA GLN A 64 -33.73 -24.07 9.39
C GLN A 64 -32.92 -25.31 9.81
N LEU A 65 -32.69 -25.52 11.11
CA LEU A 65 -32.00 -26.73 11.60
C LEU A 65 -32.81 -28.01 11.41
N VAL A 66 -34.14 -27.94 11.40
CA VAL A 66 -35.00 -29.07 11.04
C VAL A 66 -34.94 -29.34 9.54
N ASP A 67 -35.05 -28.29 8.72
CA ASP A 67 -35.02 -28.40 7.26
C ASP A 67 -33.67 -28.95 6.75
N GLU A 68 -32.57 -28.56 7.39
CA GLU A 68 -31.21 -29.05 7.11
C GLU A 68 -30.91 -30.41 7.78
N GLY A 69 -31.84 -30.95 8.57
CA GLY A 69 -31.72 -32.27 9.18
C GLY A 69 -30.82 -32.36 10.43
N TYR A 70 -30.42 -31.23 11.02
CA TYR A 70 -29.74 -31.20 12.32
C TYR A 70 -30.67 -31.58 13.48
N LEU A 71 -31.94 -31.20 13.36
CA LEU A 71 -32.99 -31.46 14.35
C LEU A 71 -34.12 -32.30 13.73
N ILE A 72 -34.80 -33.08 14.56
CA ILE A 72 -36.02 -33.79 14.23
C ILE A 72 -37.14 -33.24 15.10
N SER A 73 -38.22 -32.81 14.46
CA SER A 73 -39.46 -32.46 15.14
C SER A 73 -40.29 -33.72 15.39
N ARG A 74 -40.64 -34.00 16.65
CA ARG A 74 -41.56 -35.07 17.03
C ARG A 74 -42.88 -34.47 17.50
N GLU A 75 -43.98 -34.89 16.88
CA GLU A 75 -45.32 -34.31 17.14
C GLU A 75 -45.67 -34.38 18.63
N ARG A 76 -46.12 -33.24 19.20
CA ARG A 76 -46.48 -33.06 20.63
C ARG A 76 -45.36 -33.36 21.64
N SER A 77 -44.15 -33.66 21.18
CA SER A 77 -43.04 -34.14 22.02
C SER A 77 -41.88 -33.15 22.05
N GLY A 78 -41.58 -32.45 20.95
CA GLY A 78 -40.59 -31.37 20.88
C GLY A 78 -39.54 -31.57 19.80
N LEU A 79 -38.44 -30.81 19.90
CA LEU A 79 -37.28 -30.89 18.99
C LEU A 79 -36.18 -31.74 19.63
N TYR A 80 -35.58 -32.61 18.83
CA TYR A 80 -34.53 -33.54 19.23
C TYR A 80 -33.37 -33.44 18.24
N VAL A 81 -32.14 -33.68 18.70
CA VAL A 81 -30.97 -33.78 17.80
C VAL A 81 -31.14 -35.01 16.90
N ASN A 82 -30.87 -34.85 15.60
CA ASN A 82 -30.85 -35.98 14.67
C ASN A 82 -29.62 -36.87 14.94
N GLU A 83 -29.86 -38.11 15.35
CA GLU A 83 -28.83 -39.08 15.70
C GLU A 83 -27.87 -39.37 14.53
N LYS A 84 -28.34 -39.28 13.29
CA LYS A 84 -27.53 -39.49 12.08
C LYS A 84 -26.41 -38.46 11.90
N VAL A 85 -26.50 -37.31 12.54
CA VAL A 85 -25.49 -36.23 12.42
C VAL A 85 -24.18 -36.58 13.14
N ARG A 86 -24.23 -37.50 14.12
CA ARG A 86 -23.08 -37.90 14.93
C ARG A 86 -22.55 -39.31 14.63
N GLN A 87 -23.35 -40.17 14.00
CA GLN A 87 -23.05 -41.61 13.83
C GLN A 87 -21.75 -41.92 13.06
N ASP A 88 -21.27 -41.02 12.20
CA ASP A 88 -20.05 -41.24 11.39
C ASP A 88 -18.83 -40.43 11.87
N ARG A 89 -18.82 -39.94 13.11
CA ARG A 89 -17.75 -39.08 13.63
C ARG A 89 -16.79 -39.81 14.55
N VAL A 90 -15.50 -39.74 14.22
CA VAL A 90 -14.40 -40.11 15.13
C VAL A 90 -14.32 -39.03 16.21
N GLY A 91 -14.53 -39.39 17.47
CA GLY A 91 -14.63 -38.44 18.59
C GLY A 91 -13.42 -37.50 18.67
N PHE A 92 -13.68 -36.19 18.67
CA PHE A 92 -12.67 -35.16 18.90
C PHE A 92 -12.99 -34.44 20.20
N GLU A 93 -12.34 -34.83 21.29
CA GLU A 93 -12.30 -34.04 22.52
C GLU A 93 -11.25 -32.94 22.33
N GLY A 94 -11.70 -31.77 21.90
CA GLY A 94 -10.84 -30.60 21.68
C GLY A 94 -10.29 -30.08 23.01
N SER A 95 -9.09 -30.49 23.39
CA SER A 95 -8.28 -29.70 24.33
C SER A 95 -7.55 -28.61 23.55
N GLU A 96 -7.61 -27.37 24.02
CA GLU A 96 -6.76 -26.30 23.49
C GLU A 96 -5.30 -26.67 23.72
N ARG A 97 -4.64 -27.15 22.66
CA ARG A 97 -3.21 -27.41 22.70
C ARG A 97 -2.50 -26.06 22.78
N GLN A 98 -1.83 -25.81 23.91
CA GLN A 98 -0.89 -24.71 24.06
C GLN A 98 0.06 -24.65 22.85
N ARG A 99 0.38 -23.43 22.39
CA ARG A 99 1.38 -23.19 21.33
C ARG A 99 2.70 -23.83 21.72
N ARG A 100 2.99 -25.00 21.16
CA ARG A 100 4.27 -25.69 21.34
C ARG A 100 5.25 -25.17 20.31
N GLU A 101 6.46 -24.86 20.76
CA GLU A 101 7.57 -24.59 19.84
C GLU A 101 7.81 -25.77 18.88
N LEU A 102 8.34 -25.44 17.70
CA LEU A 102 8.74 -26.41 16.69
C LEU A 102 9.71 -27.43 17.27
N SER A 103 9.26 -28.70 17.34
CA SER A 103 10.06 -29.77 17.92
C SER A 103 11.35 -30.01 17.14
N PRO A 104 12.46 -30.39 17.82
CA PRO A 104 13.73 -30.69 17.16
C PRO A 104 13.61 -31.74 16.05
N ARG A 105 12.68 -32.70 16.21
CA ARG A 105 12.38 -33.74 15.22
C ARG A 105 11.91 -33.17 13.88
N TRP A 106 11.10 -32.12 13.89
CA TRP A 106 10.63 -31.49 12.65
C TRP A 106 11.66 -30.54 12.06
N ARG A 107 12.46 -29.87 12.89
CA ARG A 107 13.55 -28.98 12.43
C ARG A 107 14.50 -29.69 11.46
N GLN A 108 14.83 -30.95 11.71
CA GLN A 108 15.74 -31.74 10.88
C GLN A 108 15.09 -32.32 9.61
N ARG A 109 13.76 -32.32 9.51
CA ARG A 109 13.01 -32.91 8.38
C ARG A 109 12.75 -31.92 7.25
N PHE A 110 12.70 -30.62 7.53
CA PHE A 110 12.50 -29.61 6.50
C PHE A 110 13.78 -29.43 5.67
N ARG A 111 13.79 -29.99 4.45
CA ARG A 111 14.92 -29.91 3.50
C ARG A 111 15.04 -28.57 2.78
N GLY A 112 14.06 -27.68 2.92
CA GLY A 112 14.02 -26.35 2.29
C GLY A 112 13.39 -25.32 3.21
N ARG A 113 13.78 -25.33 4.49
CA ARG A 113 13.26 -24.38 5.48
C ARG A 113 13.61 -22.96 5.05
N SER A 114 12.60 -22.13 4.86
CA SER A 114 12.79 -20.69 4.77
C SER A 114 13.15 -20.19 6.17
N THR A 115 14.37 -19.68 6.35
CA THR A 115 14.68 -18.86 7.52
C THR A 115 13.93 -17.55 7.35
N PRO A 116 13.10 -17.13 8.31
CA PRO A 116 12.60 -15.77 8.30
C PRO A 116 13.82 -14.86 8.43
N GLU A 117 14.16 -14.16 7.36
CA GLU A 117 14.97 -12.95 7.51
C GLU A 117 14.18 -11.95 8.36
N PRO A 118 14.85 -11.04 9.07
CA PRO A 118 14.19 -9.90 9.69
C PRO A 118 13.62 -9.00 8.59
N ALA A 119 12.47 -9.37 8.05
CA ALA A 119 11.63 -8.51 7.23
C ALA A 119 10.80 -7.66 8.18
N PHE A 120 10.64 -6.37 7.86
CA PHE A 120 9.57 -5.60 8.45
C PHE A 120 8.24 -6.34 8.22
N SER A 121 7.49 -6.56 9.31
CA SER A 121 6.13 -7.07 9.24
C SER A 121 5.25 -6.06 9.92
N CYS A 122 4.26 -5.57 9.18
CA CYS A 122 3.20 -4.75 9.75
C CYS A 122 2.59 -5.49 10.97
N PRO A 123 2.45 -4.83 12.13
CA PRO A 123 1.86 -5.44 13.32
C PRO A 123 0.45 -5.98 13.03
N PRO A 124 0.04 -7.15 13.54
CA PRO A 124 -1.29 -7.70 13.30
C PRO A 124 -2.45 -6.80 13.76
N ASN A 125 -2.17 -5.87 14.68
CA ASN A 125 -3.11 -4.90 15.23
C ASN A 125 -2.88 -3.48 14.68
N TRP A 126 -2.27 -3.33 13.51
CA TRP A 126 -1.92 -2.02 12.94
C TRP A 126 -3.11 -1.06 12.84
N GLN A 127 -4.33 -1.58 12.65
CA GLN A 127 -5.56 -0.77 12.59
C GLN A 127 -5.89 -0.04 13.91
N GLN A 128 -5.27 -0.46 15.03
CA GLN A 128 -5.45 0.19 16.33
C GLN A 128 -4.54 1.42 16.48
N TYR A 129 -3.57 1.60 15.59
CA TYR A 129 -2.67 2.76 15.62
C TYR A 129 -3.38 3.94 14.94
N PRO A 130 -3.36 5.14 15.55
CA PRO A 130 -4.03 6.31 15.00
C PRO A 130 -3.40 6.83 13.70
N TYR A 131 -2.09 6.61 13.48
CA TYR A 131 -1.36 7.12 12.32
C TYR A 131 -0.56 6.00 11.61
N PRO A 132 -1.23 5.08 10.88
CA PRO A 132 -0.57 3.94 10.26
C PRO A 132 -0.01 4.28 8.86
N PHE A 133 1.18 4.91 8.77
CA PHE A 133 1.85 5.20 7.50
C PHE A 133 2.55 3.97 6.89
N ILE A 134 1.78 2.90 6.67
CA ILE A 134 2.25 1.62 6.13
C ILE A 134 1.64 1.40 4.75
N GLU A 135 2.47 0.96 3.80
CA GLU A 135 2.12 0.66 2.43
C GLU A 135 1.38 -0.69 2.32
N GLY A 136 0.53 -0.82 1.30
CA GLY A 136 -0.13 -2.07 0.96
C GLY A 136 -1.19 -2.53 1.97
N GLN A 137 -1.49 -1.70 2.98
CA GLN A 137 -2.60 -1.91 3.89
C GLN A 137 -3.90 -1.43 3.26
N PHE A 138 -4.94 -2.21 3.48
CA PHE A 138 -6.25 -2.02 2.88
C PHE A 138 -7.12 -1.09 3.72
N ASP A 139 -7.62 -0.02 3.11
CA ASP A 139 -8.63 0.85 3.70
C ASP A 139 -10.03 0.26 3.46
N THR A 140 -10.66 -0.20 4.55
CA THR A 140 -11.98 -0.82 4.49
C THR A 140 -13.08 0.12 4.02
N SER A 141 -12.89 1.44 4.17
CA SER A 141 -13.89 2.44 3.76
C SER A 141 -13.98 2.60 2.24
N LEU A 142 -12.92 2.24 1.51
CA LEU A 142 -12.85 2.41 0.06
C LEU A 142 -13.42 1.20 -0.70
N TYR A 143 -13.62 0.05 -0.05
CA TYR A 143 -14.01 -1.16 -0.77
C TYR A 143 -15.38 -1.04 -1.43
N PRO A 144 -15.52 -1.37 -2.73
CA PRO A 144 -16.79 -1.29 -3.45
C PRO A 144 -17.68 -2.50 -3.11
N VAL A 145 -18.14 -2.58 -1.85
CA VAL A 145 -18.90 -3.72 -1.31
C VAL A 145 -20.15 -4.01 -2.13
N ARG A 146 -20.87 -2.95 -2.53
CA ARG A 146 -22.15 -3.08 -3.23
C ARG A 146 -21.96 -3.64 -4.64
N GLU A 147 -21.02 -3.07 -5.37
CA GLU A 147 -20.65 -3.41 -6.74
C GLU A 147 -20.05 -4.82 -6.79
N TRP A 148 -19.17 -5.16 -5.85
CA TRP A 148 -18.64 -6.51 -5.73
C TRP A 148 -19.72 -7.54 -5.41
N ARG A 149 -20.68 -7.19 -4.54
CA ARG A 149 -21.83 -8.06 -4.22
C ARG A 149 -22.72 -8.28 -5.44
N GLU A 150 -22.94 -7.25 -6.25
CA GLU A 150 -23.68 -7.35 -7.50
C GLU A 150 -23.00 -8.29 -8.49
N ALA A 151 -21.71 -8.07 -8.75
CA ALA A 151 -20.91 -8.94 -9.62
C ALA A 151 -20.89 -10.40 -9.12
N SER A 152 -20.77 -10.59 -7.80
CA SER A 152 -20.80 -11.92 -7.17
C SER A 152 -22.15 -12.60 -7.38
N ARG A 153 -23.26 -11.87 -7.24
CA ARG A 153 -24.61 -12.41 -7.46
C ARG A 153 -24.80 -12.87 -8.91
N LEU A 154 -24.26 -12.13 -9.88
CA LEU A 154 -24.30 -12.50 -11.29
C LEU A 154 -23.46 -13.75 -11.56
N ALA A 155 -22.23 -13.79 -11.04
CA ALA A 155 -21.34 -14.95 -11.17
C ALA A 155 -21.92 -16.23 -10.54
N LEU A 156 -22.78 -16.10 -9.53
CA LEU A 156 -23.48 -17.22 -8.87
C LEU A 156 -24.85 -17.54 -9.51
N GLY A 157 -25.19 -16.96 -10.66
CA GLY A 157 -26.38 -17.35 -11.42
C GLY A 157 -26.25 -18.78 -11.98
N VAL A 158 -27.34 -19.54 -12.08
CA VAL A 158 -27.34 -20.96 -12.52
C VAL A 158 -26.57 -21.19 -13.82
N ARG A 159 -26.75 -20.31 -14.81
CA ARG A 159 -26.04 -20.38 -16.10
C ARG A 159 -24.53 -20.20 -15.93
N GLU A 160 -24.12 -19.28 -15.08
CA GLU A 160 -22.70 -19.00 -14.82
C GLU A 160 -22.08 -20.13 -14.00
N ILE A 161 -22.81 -20.64 -12.99
CA ILE A 161 -22.43 -21.86 -12.25
C ILE A 161 -22.11 -22.99 -13.23
N ASN A 162 -22.98 -23.28 -14.19
CA ASN A 162 -22.72 -24.35 -15.15
C ASN A 162 -21.49 -24.08 -16.04
N GLN A 163 -21.12 -22.82 -16.30
CA GLN A 163 -19.93 -22.48 -17.06
C GLN A 163 -18.65 -22.67 -16.26
N TRP A 164 -18.57 -22.09 -15.04
CA TRP A 164 -17.35 -22.16 -14.23
C TRP A 164 -17.23 -23.45 -13.40
N ALA A 165 -18.34 -24.16 -13.15
CA ALA A 165 -18.35 -25.49 -12.53
C ALA A 165 -18.22 -26.60 -13.58
N GLY A 166 -18.54 -26.32 -14.84
CA GLY A 166 -18.22 -27.20 -15.95
C GLY A 166 -16.70 -27.37 -16.05
N GLU A 167 -16.25 -28.59 -16.34
CA GLU A 167 -14.82 -28.89 -16.50
C GLU A 167 -14.27 -28.12 -17.72
N SER A 168 -13.80 -26.88 -17.52
CA SER A 168 -13.13 -26.07 -18.55
C SER A 168 -11.70 -26.55 -18.83
N GLY A 169 -11.35 -27.76 -18.39
CA GLY A 169 -9.98 -28.25 -18.33
C GLY A 169 -9.10 -27.33 -17.50
N ASP A 170 -8.02 -26.85 -18.11
CA ASP A 170 -7.03 -25.98 -17.47
C ASP A 170 -7.09 -24.51 -17.94
N ALA A 171 -8.16 -24.15 -18.65
CA ALA A 171 -8.37 -22.81 -19.16
C ALA A 171 -8.71 -21.83 -18.02
N ASP A 172 -8.28 -20.58 -18.18
CA ASP A 172 -8.75 -19.49 -17.34
C ASP A 172 -10.11 -18.99 -17.84
N ASP A 173 -10.78 -18.15 -17.06
CA ASP A 173 -12.08 -17.63 -17.44
C ASP A 173 -11.95 -16.73 -18.69
N PRO A 174 -12.60 -17.08 -19.81
CA PRO A 174 -12.43 -16.35 -21.07
C PRO A 174 -13.00 -14.93 -21.00
N MET A 175 -14.02 -14.69 -20.17
CA MET A 175 -14.57 -13.35 -19.98
C MET A 175 -13.56 -12.48 -19.22
N LEU A 176 -12.91 -13.01 -18.18
CA LEU A 176 -11.87 -12.26 -17.47
C LEU A 176 -10.68 -11.93 -18.40
N ILE A 177 -10.22 -12.90 -19.18
CA ILE A 177 -9.13 -12.69 -20.15
C ILE A 177 -9.48 -11.55 -21.11
N GLU A 178 -10.70 -11.57 -21.67
CA GLU A 178 -11.15 -10.51 -22.57
C GLU A 178 -11.22 -9.15 -21.88
N GLN A 179 -11.71 -9.09 -20.63
CA GLN A 179 -11.77 -7.85 -19.88
C GLN A 179 -10.38 -7.27 -19.55
N ILE A 180 -9.40 -8.12 -19.20
CA ILE A 180 -8.00 -7.70 -19.03
C ILE A 180 -7.45 -7.13 -20.34
N ARG A 181 -7.68 -7.84 -21.45
CA ARG A 181 -7.19 -7.49 -22.80
C ARG A 181 -7.75 -6.17 -23.32
N SER A 182 -9.02 -5.88 -23.05
CA SER A 182 -9.74 -4.72 -23.62
C SER A 182 -9.82 -3.51 -22.68
N HIS A 183 -9.74 -3.69 -21.36
CA HIS A 183 -9.91 -2.59 -20.40
C HIS A 183 -8.65 -2.28 -19.58
N ILE A 184 -7.80 -3.27 -19.30
CA ILE A 184 -6.64 -3.09 -18.41
C ILE A 184 -5.35 -2.86 -19.19
N LEU A 185 -4.97 -3.81 -20.06
CA LEU A 185 -3.72 -3.74 -20.83
C LEU A 185 -3.59 -2.47 -21.70
N PRO A 186 -4.65 -1.96 -22.35
CA PRO A 186 -4.55 -0.74 -23.15
C PRO A 186 -4.13 0.51 -22.36
N ARG A 187 -4.41 0.56 -21.04
CA ARG A 187 -3.95 1.67 -20.17
C ARG A 187 -2.43 1.71 -20.00
N ARG A 188 -1.75 0.60 -20.31
CA ARG A 188 -0.29 0.48 -20.32
C ARG A 188 0.31 0.51 -21.72
N GLY A 189 -0.52 0.71 -22.74
CA GLY A 189 -0.12 0.58 -24.14
C GLY A 189 0.09 -0.86 -24.60
N ILE A 190 -0.26 -1.87 -23.79
CA ILE A 190 -0.03 -3.27 -24.10
C ILE A 190 -1.16 -3.79 -24.98
N GLN A 191 -0.80 -4.40 -26.11
CA GLN A 191 -1.68 -5.23 -26.92
C GLN A 191 -1.24 -6.69 -26.76
N ALA A 192 -2.19 -7.59 -26.53
CA ALA A 192 -1.92 -9.01 -26.34
C ALA A 192 -3.07 -9.86 -26.88
N SER A 193 -2.76 -11.04 -27.40
CA SER A 193 -3.74 -12.08 -27.70
C SER A 193 -4.14 -12.84 -26.43
N PRO A 194 -5.28 -13.56 -26.42
CA PRO A 194 -5.67 -14.39 -25.28
C PRO A 194 -4.62 -15.42 -24.86
N GLU A 195 -3.84 -15.94 -25.81
CA GLU A 195 -2.79 -16.95 -25.59
C GLU A 195 -1.54 -16.37 -24.91
N GLU A 196 -1.38 -15.05 -24.93
CA GLU A 196 -0.31 -14.33 -24.25
C GLU A 196 -0.63 -14.00 -22.80
N ILE A 197 -1.83 -14.35 -22.29
CA ILE A 197 -2.28 -13.99 -20.94
C ILE A 197 -2.47 -15.26 -20.09
N LEU A 198 -1.91 -15.23 -18.88
CA LEU A 198 -2.14 -16.27 -17.86
C LEU A 198 -2.61 -15.63 -16.55
N ILE A 199 -3.77 -16.07 -16.04
CA ILE A 199 -4.26 -15.64 -14.73
C ILE A 199 -3.47 -16.34 -13.62
N THR A 200 -3.14 -15.62 -12.56
CA THR A 200 -2.35 -16.14 -11.44
C THR A 200 -2.99 -15.80 -10.11
N VAL A 201 -2.58 -16.51 -9.05
CA VAL A 201 -2.98 -16.24 -7.67
C VAL A 201 -2.12 -15.09 -7.12
N GLY A 202 -2.36 -13.90 -7.67
CA GLY A 202 -1.55 -12.69 -7.45
C GLY A 202 -0.17 -12.74 -8.11
N THR A 203 0.50 -11.59 -8.14
CA THR A 203 1.83 -11.42 -8.79
C THR A 203 2.89 -12.37 -8.24
N GLN A 204 2.85 -12.71 -6.95
CA GLN A 204 3.83 -13.62 -6.35
C GLN A 204 3.83 -15.00 -7.01
N GLN A 205 2.67 -15.50 -7.47
CA GLN A 205 2.63 -16.75 -8.23
C GLN A 205 3.24 -16.55 -9.62
N ALA A 206 2.95 -15.45 -10.31
CA ALA A 206 3.56 -15.15 -11.61
C ALA A 206 5.10 -15.10 -11.52
N LEU A 207 5.64 -14.40 -10.52
CA LEU A 207 7.08 -14.35 -10.24
C LEU A 207 7.65 -15.74 -9.95
N TYR A 208 6.96 -16.55 -9.14
CA TYR A 208 7.39 -17.91 -8.87
C TYR A 208 7.45 -18.76 -10.15
N LEU A 209 6.42 -18.69 -11.01
CA LEU A 209 6.37 -19.43 -12.27
C LEU A 209 7.52 -19.00 -13.20
N ALA A 210 7.73 -17.70 -13.38
CA ALA A 210 8.82 -17.19 -14.23
C ALA A 210 10.20 -17.63 -13.72
N VAL A 211 10.47 -17.49 -12.42
CA VAL A 211 11.75 -17.93 -11.82
C VAL A 211 11.95 -19.44 -11.97
N GLN A 212 10.91 -20.25 -11.80
CA GLN A 212 11.05 -21.70 -11.98
C GLN A 212 11.31 -22.13 -13.42
N LEU A 213 10.78 -21.40 -14.41
CA LEU A 213 10.96 -21.70 -15.83
C LEU A 213 12.30 -21.21 -16.37
N LEU A 214 12.72 -20.02 -15.95
CA LEU A 214 13.79 -19.27 -16.61
C LEU A 214 15.10 -19.23 -15.82
N VAL A 215 15.09 -19.66 -14.56
CA VAL A 215 16.23 -19.48 -13.67
C VAL A 215 16.69 -20.80 -13.06
N ASP A 216 18.00 -21.00 -13.12
CA ASP A 216 18.76 -21.97 -12.35
C ASP A 216 20.09 -21.34 -11.89
N SER A 217 21.03 -22.16 -11.39
CA SER A 217 22.32 -21.68 -10.90
C SER A 217 23.28 -21.17 -11.99
N THR A 218 22.93 -21.30 -13.27
CA THR A 218 23.75 -20.90 -14.41
C THR A 218 23.30 -19.58 -15.04
N VAL A 219 22.12 -19.07 -14.66
CA VAL A 219 21.50 -17.87 -15.23
C VAL A 219 21.79 -16.67 -14.32
N PRO A 220 22.66 -15.72 -14.72
CA PRO A 220 22.90 -14.50 -13.95
C PRO A 220 21.69 -13.57 -14.06
N VAL A 221 21.21 -13.07 -12.91
CA VAL A 221 19.99 -12.26 -12.83
C VAL A 221 20.29 -10.92 -12.18
N ALA A 222 19.95 -9.83 -12.86
CA ALA A 222 19.96 -8.49 -12.29
C ALA A 222 18.68 -8.23 -11.50
N VAL A 223 18.83 -7.68 -10.31
CA VAL A 223 17.73 -7.18 -9.47
C VAL A 223 18.07 -5.79 -8.97
N GLU A 224 17.06 -4.93 -8.87
CA GLU A 224 17.20 -3.60 -8.27
C GLU A 224 17.77 -3.65 -6.84
N GLU A 225 18.61 -2.67 -6.49
CA GLU A 225 19.20 -2.47 -5.17
C GLU A 225 19.09 -0.98 -4.78
N PRO A 226 18.27 -0.63 -3.77
CA PRO A 226 17.36 -1.50 -3.03
C PRO A 226 16.24 -2.08 -3.92
N GLY A 227 15.71 -3.24 -3.57
CA GLY A 227 14.70 -3.93 -4.40
C GLY A 227 13.75 -4.83 -3.64
N TYR A 228 12.87 -5.52 -4.38
CA TYR A 228 11.82 -6.34 -3.80
C TYR A 228 12.36 -7.61 -3.09
N PRO A 229 12.21 -7.75 -1.75
CA PRO A 229 12.86 -8.83 -1.00
C PRO A 229 12.34 -10.22 -1.38
N ALA A 230 11.05 -10.34 -1.72
CA ALA A 230 10.47 -11.64 -2.05
C ALA A 230 11.02 -12.18 -3.38
N MET A 231 11.26 -11.32 -4.37
CA MET A 231 11.89 -11.71 -5.64
C MET A 231 13.35 -12.14 -5.41
N ARG A 232 14.13 -11.35 -4.67
CA ARG A 232 15.51 -11.72 -4.30
C ARG A 232 15.59 -13.08 -3.61
N ARG A 233 14.65 -13.38 -2.70
CA ARG A 233 14.56 -14.70 -2.03
C ARG A 233 14.19 -15.83 -3.00
N LEU A 234 13.28 -15.59 -3.94
CA LEU A 234 12.92 -16.58 -4.95
C LEU A 234 14.13 -16.98 -5.79
N LEU A 235 14.89 -15.98 -6.28
CA LEU A 235 16.07 -16.20 -7.11
C LEU A 235 17.21 -16.85 -6.32
N ALA A 236 17.51 -16.35 -5.11
CA ALA A 236 18.54 -16.92 -4.24
C ALA A 236 18.25 -18.39 -3.90
N ARG A 237 16.98 -18.73 -3.64
CA ARG A 237 16.55 -20.11 -3.40
C ARG A 237 16.73 -20.99 -4.64
N ARG A 238 16.68 -20.39 -5.83
CA ARG A 238 16.93 -21.10 -7.10
C ARG A 238 18.42 -21.25 -7.43
N GLY A 239 19.29 -20.60 -6.66
CA GLY A 239 20.75 -20.67 -6.79
C GLY A 239 21.32 -19.69 -7.81
N ALA A 240 20.52 -18.73 -8.29
CA ALA A 240 20.92 -17.78 -9.31
C ALA A 240 22.08 -16.89 -8.84
N PRO A 241 23.11 -16.65 -9.67
CA PRO A 241 24.07 -15.58 -9.45
C PRO A 241 23.36 -14.21 -9.57
N LEU A 242 23.28 -13.46 -8.48
CA LEU A 242 22.58 -12.18 -8.45
C LEU A 242 23.52 -11.01 -8.68
N VAL A 243 23.12 -10.11 -9.58
CA VAL A 243 23.71 -8.79 -9.77
C VAL A 243 22.78 -7.76 -9.12
N TYR A 244 23.26 -7.07 -8.10
CA TYR A 244 22.53 -6.03 -7.39
C TYR A 244 22.74 -4.70 -8.11
N GLN A 245 21.74 -4.28 -8.89
CA GLN A 245 21.82 -3.12 -9.77
C GLN A 245 21.29 -1.86 -9.07
N PRO A 246 22.09 -0.79 -8.93
CA PRO A 246 21.65 0.40 -8.21
C PRO A 246 20.51 1.13 -8.94
N VAL A 247 19.71 1.85 -8.16
CA VAL A 247 18.61 2.71 -8.62
C VAL A 247 18.95 4.16 -8.33
N ASP A 248 18.89 5.03 -9.35
CA ASP A 248 19.04 6.47 -9.22
C ASP A 248 17.69 7.19 -9.41
N ALA A 249 17.70 8.52 -9.57
CA ALA A 249 16.48 9.32 -9.76
C ALA A 249 15.72 8.99 -11.05
N GLU A 250 16.33 8.25 -11.98
CA GLU A 250 15.77 7.85 -13.28
C GLU A 250 15.42 6.34 -13.32
N GLY A 251 15.51 5.65 -12.18
CA GLY A 251 15.21 4.22 -12.05
C GLY A 251 16.45 3.32 -12.03
N LEU A 252 16.30 2.04 -12.39
CA LEU A 252 17.41 1.08 -12.47
C LEU A 252 18.52 1.59 -13.41
N LEU A 253 19.76 1.66 -12.94
CA LEU A 253 20.92 2.07 -13.74
C LEU A 253 21.19 1.08 -14.86
N VAL A 254 21.40 1.57 -16.08
CA VAL A 254 21.77 0.76 -17.25
C VAL A 254 23.26 0.99 -17.54
N ASP A 255 24.10 0.07 -17.07
CA ASP A 255 25.56 0.12 -17.22
C ASP A 255 26.16 -1.28 -17.49
N GLU A 256 27.48 -1.35 -17.62
CA GLU A 256 28.23 -2.58 -17.93
C GLU A 256 28.01 -3.75 -16.94
N ARG A 257 27.47 -3.50 -15.73
CA ARG A 257 27.15 -4.57 -14.77
C ARG A 257 26.07 -5.51 -15.30
N LEU A 258 25.21 -5.00 -16.18
CA LEU A 258 24.13 -5.74 -16.81
C LEU A 258 24.59 -6.57 -18.01
N ASP A 259 25.81 -6.39 -18.51
CA ASP A 259 26.21 -6.96 -19.80
C ASP A 259 26.19 -8.49 -19.86
N ASN A 260 26.38 -9.16 -18.71
CA ASN A 260 26.35 -10.62 -18.60
C ASN A 260 25.06 -11.17 -17.99
N CYS A 261 24.06 -10.32 -17.74
CA CYS A 261 22.79 -10.75 -17.17
C CYS A 261 21.87 -11.31 -18.26
N GLN A 262 21.29 -12.48 -18.02
CA GLN A 262 20.33 -13.11 -18.95
C GLN A 262 18.87 -12.79 -18.58
N LEU A 263 18.66 -12.31 -17.36
CA LEU A 263 17.34 -11.89 -16.87
C LEU A 263 17.49 -10.62 -16.02
N ILE A 264 16.61 -9.65 -16.21
CA ILE A 264 16.58 -8.40 -15.46
C ILE A 264 15.20 -8.25 -14.82
N TYR A 265 15.14 -8.07 -13.50
CA TYR A 265 13.90 -7.76 -12.79
C TYR A 265 13.84 -6.27 -12.46
N THR A 266 12.74 -5.61 -12.82
CA THR A 266 12.54 -4.18 -12.55
C THR A 266 11.09 -3.82 -12.23
N THR A 267 10.92 -2.74 -11.47
CA THR A 267 9.63 -2.13 -11.10
C THR A 267 9.54 -0.70 -11.67
N PRO A 268 9.43 -0.53 -13.00
CA PRO A 268 9.77 0.73 -13.67
C PRO A 268 8.71 1.83 -13.51
N SER A 269 7.46 1.49 -13.20
CA SER A 269 6.38 2.47 -13.00
C SER A 269 6.56 3.24 -11.68
N HIS A 270 6.76 2.49 -10.59
CA HIS A 270 7.04 3.00 -9.25
C HIS A 270 7.97 2.00 -8.57
N GLN A 271 9.24 2.39 -8.44
CA GLN A 271 10.28 1.49 -7.98
C GLN A 271 10.02 1.04 -6.54
N THR A 272 10.10 -0.26 -6.27
CA THR A 272 10.03 -0.77 -4.91
C THR A 272 11.42 -0.89 -4.30
N PRO A 273 11.80 -0.08 -3.30
CA PRO A 273 10.92 0.71 -2.41
C PRO A 273 10.86 2.23 -2.62
N THR A 274 11.68 2.82 -3.50
CA THR A 274 11.94 4.26 -3.51
C THR A 274 10.82 5.11 -4.13
N ALA A 275 9.85 4.47 -4.78
CA ALA A 275 8.78 5.06 -5.59
C ALA A 275 9.27 5.86 -6.81
N VAL A 276 10.56 5.80 -7.15
CA VAL A 276 11.12 6.45 -8.34
C VAL A 276 10.45 5.87 -9.59
N THR A 277 10.09 6.75 -10.52
CA THR A 277 9.54 6.35 -11.82
C THR A 277 10.66 6.32 -12.85
N MET A 278 10.85 5.18 -13.50
CA MET A 278 11.87 5.03 -14.55
C MET A 278 11.50 5.87 -15.77
N SER A 279 12.42 6.75 -16.18
CA SER A 279 12.20 7.65 -17.30
C SER A 279 12.16 6.94 -18.65
N MET A 280 11.62 7.63 -19.65
CA MET A 280 11.51 7.07 -20.99
C MET A 280 12.88 6.78 -21.62
N GLU A 281 13.86 7.63 -21.38
CA GLU A 281 15.24 7.41 -21.84
C GLU A 281 15.82 6.14 -21.20
N ARG A 282 15.65 5.96 -19.89
CA ARG A 282 16.13 4.76 -19.18
C ARG A 282 15.43 3.49 -19.65
N ARG A 283 14.12 3.55 -19.92
CA ARG A 283 13.33 2.44 -20.49
C ARG A 283 13.86 2.02 -21.87
N GLN A 284 14.14 2.98 -22.75
CA GLN A 284 14.71 2.71 -24.08
C GLN A 284 16.11 2.11 -23.99
N ALA A 285 16.96 2.65 -23.10
CA ALA A 285 18.30 2.13 -22.87
C ALA A 285 18.28 0.67 -22.37
N LEU A 286 17.36 0.35 -21.44
CA LEU A 286 17.21 -1.01 -20.92
C LEU A 286 16.76 -2.00 -22.00
N LEU A 287 15.77 -1.63 -22.83
CA LEU A 287 15.31 -2.46 -23.94
C LEU A 287 16.42 -2.70 -24.98
N ALA A 288 17.17 -1.65 -25.33
CA ALA A 288 18.30 -1.75 -26.25
C ALA A 288 19.42 -2.66 -25.70
N LEU A 289 19.70 -2.60 -24.39
CA LEU A 289 20.64 -3.51 -23.73
C LEU A 289 20.14 -4.95 -23.76
N ALA A 290 18.86 -5.17 -23.45
CA ALA A 290 18.27 -6.51 -23.47
C ALA A 290 18.30 -7.14 -24.87
N ALA A 291 18.00 -6.36 -25.90
CA ALA A 291 18.12 -6.81 -27.30
C ALA A 291 19.56 -7.18 -27.67
N ARG A 292 20.53 -6.33 -27.30
CA ARG A 292 21.96 -6.56 -27.60
C ARG A 292 22.50 -7.84 -26.94
N ASN A 293 22.07 -8.11 -25.71
CA ASN A 293 22.64 -9.16 -24.87
C ASN A 293 21.79 -10.45 -24.85
N ASP A 294 20.72 -10.49 -25.65
CA ASP A 294 19.72 -11.56 -25.63
C ASP A 294 19.12 -11.82 -24.23
N ALA A 295 18.91 -10.75 -23.46
CA ALA A 295 18.38 -10.83 -22.11
C ALA A 295 16.84 -10.71 -22.09
N LEU A 296 16.22 -11.35 -21.11
CA LEU A 296 14.80 -11.19 -20.79
C LEU A 296 14.60 -10.14 -19.69
N ILE A 297 13.44 -9.49 -19.68
CA ILE A 297 13.06 -8.54 -18.63
C ILE A 297 11.78 -9.03 -17.96
N ILE A 298 11.77 -9.08 -16.62
CA ILE A 298 10.54 -9.17 -15.84
C ILE A 298 10.17 -7.75 -15.42
N GLU A 299 9.05 -7.27 -15.95
CA GLU A 299 8.43 -6.01 -15.56
C GLU A 299 7.34 -6.31 -14.53
N ASP A 300 7.59 -5.95 -13.27
CA ASP A 300 6.61 -6.08 -12.18
C ASP A 300 5.89 -4.74 -11.99
N ASP A 301 4.68 -4.65 -12.55
CA ASP A 301 3.91 -3.42 -12.66
C ASP A 301 2.60 -3.49 -11.87
N PHE A 302 2.71 -3.29 -10.57
CA PHE A 302 1.59 -3.46 -9.63
C PHE A 302 0.95 -2.13 -9.18
N GLU A 303 1.49 -0.99 -9.60
CA GLU A 303 1.14 0.34 -9.08
C GLU A 303 0.98 1.42 -10.15
N PHE A 304 0.97 1.07 -11.44
CA PHE A 304 0.95 2.02 -12.56
C PHE A 304 -0.12 3.11 -12.51
N GLU A 305 -1.23 2.86 -11.81
CA GLU A 305 -2.38 3.77 -11.69
C GLU A 305 -2.09 4.93 -10.72
N SER A 306 -0.96 4.93 -10.02
CA SER A 306 -0.62 5.89 -8.95
C SER A 306 0.28 7.04 -9.41
N ASN A 307 0.14 7.52 -10.65
CA ASN A 307 0.88 8.70 -11.14
C ASN A 307 0.07 9.98 -10.90
N TYR A 308 0.55 10.86 -10.01
CA TYR A 308 -0.24 12.00 -9.51
C TYR A 308 0.15 13.35 -10.12
N LEU A 309 1.39 13.48 -10.58
CA LEU A 309 1.91 14.73 -11.14
C LEU A 309 1.84 14.76 -12.68
N ASN A 310 2.14 13.63 -13.31
CA ASN A 310 2.25 13.50 -14.77
C ASN A 310 1.44 12.33 -15.30
N ALA A 311 1.25 12.30 -16.62
CA ALA A 311 0.71 11.12 -17.29
C ALA A 311 1.66 9.91 -17.12
N PRO A 312 1.13 8.70 -16.88
CA PRO A 312 1.95 7.52 -16.69
C PRO A 312 2.75 7.18 -17.96
N HIS A 313 4.01 6.78 -17.80
CA HIS A 313 4.79 6.22 -18.91
C HIS A 313 4.22 4.88 -19.37
N PRO A 314 4.29 4.54 -20.67
CA PRO A 314 3.95 3.21 -21.18
C PRO A 314 4.80 2.11 -20.52
N ALA A 315 4.24 0.91 -20.39
CA ALA A 315 4.97 -0.25 -19.87
C ALA A 315 6.14 -0.64 -20.79
N LEU A 316 7.21 -1.22 -20.26
CA LEU A 316 8.31 -1.77 -21.06
C LEU A 316 7.78 -2.77 -22.08
N ARG A 317 6.83 -3.64 -21.70
CA ARG A 317 6.18 -4.58 -22.64
C ARG A 317 5.51 -3.91 -23.83
N SER A 318 4.98 -2.69 -23.67
CA SER A 318 4.36 -1.96 -24.78
C SER A 318 5.37 -1.42 -25.80
N LEU A 319 6.61 -1.22 -25.37
CA LEU A 319 7.71 -0.68 -26.18
C LEU A 319 8.57 -1.78 -26.80
N ASP A 320 8.42 -3.01 -26.32
CA ASP A 320 9.16 -4.19 -26.73
C ASP A 320 8.62 -4.75 -28.06
N SER A 321 9.50 -4.86 -29.04
CA SER A 321 9.22 -5.42 -30.36
C SER A 321 9.75 -6.85 -30.57
N GLU A 322 10.45 -7.42 -29.59
CA GLU A 322 11.15 -8.71 -29.70
C GLU A 322 10.64 -9.77 -28.69
N ASP A 323 9.52 -9.50 -28.02
CA ASP A 323 8.88 -10.38 -27.03
C ASP A 323 9.81 -10.83 -25.88
N ARG A 324 10.68 -9.90 -25.44
CA ARG A 324 11.66 -10.09 -24.35
C ARG A 324 11.10 -9.72 -22.97
N VAL A 325 10.03 -8.94 -22.92
CA VAL A 325 9.45 -8.46 -21.65
C VAL A 325 8.32 -9.38 -21.20
N ILE A 326 8.45 -9.90 -19.98
CA ILE A 326 7.42 -10.62 -19.24
C ILE A 326 6.77 -9.63 -18.29
N TYR A 327 5.60 -9.14 -18.66
CA TYR A 327 4.83 -8.19 -17.88
C TYR A 327 4.01 -8.91 -16.80
N MET A 328 4.03 -8.40 -15.58
CA MET A 328 3.24 -8.94 -14.47
C MET A 328 2.47 -7.82 -13.78
N SER A 329 1.21 -8.08 -13.45
CA SER A 329 0.39 -7.12 -12.71
C SER A 329 -0.69 -7.83 -11.90
N CYS A 330 -1.45 -7.05 -11.11
CA CYS A 330 -2.52 -7.62 -10.31
C CYS A 330 -3.71 -6.69 -10.09
N LEU A 331 -4.88 -7.31 -9.90
CA LEU A 331 -6.10 -6.65 -9.44
C LEU A 331 -6.17 -6.56 -7.91
N SER A 332 -5.28 -7.26 -7.21
CA SER A 332 -5.38 -7.52 -5.77
C SER A 332 -4.95 -6.36 -4.89
N LYS A 333 -4.05 -5.49 -5.35
CA LYS A 333 -3.64 -4.29 -4.60
C LYS A 333 -4.67 -3.16 -4.71
N VAL A 334 -5.44 -3.17 -5.80
CA VAL A 334 -6.54 -2.23 -6.07
C VAL A 334 -7.80 -2.66 -5.32
N LEU A 335 -8.27 -3.90 -5.49
CA LEU A 335 -9.55 -4.35 -4.94
C LEU A 335 -9.45 -4.84 -3.50
N SER A 336 -8.68 -5.89 -3.26
CA SER A 336 -8.47 -6.41 -1.90
C SER A 336 -7.36 -7.46 -1.92
N PRO A 337 -6.45 -7.45 -0.91
CA PRO A 337 -5.47 -8.52 -0.72
C PRO A 337 -6.10 -9.91 -0.57
N GLY A 338 -7.39 -10.00 -0.22
CA GLY A 338 -8.13 -11.26 -0.11
C GLY A 338 -8.55 -11.89 -1.45
N LEU A 339 -8.62 -11.11 -2.54
CA LEU A 339 -9.07 -11.60 -3.84
C LEU A 339 -8.02 -12.48 -4.54
N ARG A 340 -6.73 -12.12 -4.39
CA ARG A 340 -5.57 -12.85 -4.94
C ARG A 340 -5.71 -13.18 -6.43
N LEU A 341 -6.09 -12.20 -7.23
CA LEU A 341 -6.04 -12.26 -8.70
C LEU A 341 -4.89 -11.40 -9.24
N GLY A 342 -4.02 -12.05 -10.00
CA GLY A 342 -2.94 -11.45 -10.78
C GLY A 342 -2.94 -12.01 -12.19
N PHE A 343 -2.06 -11.50 -13.05
CA PHE A 343 -1.86 -12.05 -14.39
C PHE A 343 -0.43 -11.77 -14.87
N MET A 344 0.04 -12.60 -15.80
CA MET A 344 1.25 -12.35 -16.57
C MET A 344 0.91 -12.25 -18.05
N VAL A 345 1.63 -11.38 -18.76
CA VAL A 345 1.59 -11.23 -20.22
C VAL A 345 2.99 -11.50 -20.77
N ALA A 346 3.11 -12.47 -21.67
CA ALA A 346 4.37 -12.90 -22.25
C ALA A 346 4.12 -13.63 -23.58
N ALA A 347 5.22 -13.96 -24.29
CA ALA A 347 5.15 -14.78 -25.50
C ALA A 347 4.31 -16.05 -25.29
N PRO A 348 3.50 -16.50 -26.27
CA PRO A 348 2.57 -17.62 -26.11
C PRO A 348 3.23 -18.93 -25.64
N GLU A 349 4.48 -19.21 -26.03
CA GLU A 349 5.28 -20.34 -25.54
C GLU A 349 5.60 -20.26 -24.06
N VAL A 350 5.95 -19.08 -23.54
CA VAL A 350 6.20 -18.86 -22.10
C VAL A 350 4.92 -19.13 -21.32
N ILE A 351 3.78 -18.61 -21.80
CA ILE A 351 2.46 -18.82 -21.19
C ILE A 351 2.06 -20.29 -21.18
N ARG A 352 2.36 -21.03 -22.26
CA ARG A 352 2.09 -22.46 -22.35
C ARG A 352 2.86 -23.26 -21.30
N GLU A 353 4.15 -22.99 -21.11
CA GLU A 353 4.96 -23.66 -20.09
C GLU A 353 4.59 -23.21 -18.68
N ALA A 354 4.29 -21.92 -18.48
CA ALA A 354 3.83 -21.38 -17.20
C ALA A 354 2.50 -22.00 -16.77
N ARG A 355 1.58 -22.25 -17.70
CA ARG A 355 0.31 -22.95 -17.44
C ARG A 355 0.55 -24.38 -16.97
N LYS A 356 1.43 -25.14 -17.63
CA LYS A 356 1.80 -26.52 -17.21
C LYS A 356 2.41 -26.53 -15.81
N LEU A 357 3.32 -25.60 -15.52
CA LEU A 357 3.94 -25.49 -14.21
C LEU A 357 2.93 -25.09 -13.12
N ARG A 358 2.03 -24.15 -13.42
CA ARG A 358 0.97 -23.69 -12.50
C ARG A 358 0.14 -24.87 -12.01
N GLN A 359 -0.24 -25.78 -12.92
CA GLN A 359 -1.06 -26.96 -12.61
C GLN A 359 -0.46 -27.88 -11.54
N LEU A 360 0.88 -27.89 -11.38
CA LEU A 360 1.54 -28.65 -10.31
C LEU A 360 1.27 -28.06 -8.92
N MET A 361 0.92 -26.78 -8.84
CA MET A 361 0.60 -26.07 -7.60
C MET A 361 -0.92 -25.92 -7.40
N VAL A 362 -1.61 -25.44 -8.43
CA VAL A 362 -3.06 -25.19 -8.49
C VAL A 362 -3.49 -25.31 -9.95
N ARG A 363 -4.61 -25.98 -10.26
CA ARG A 363 -5.07 -26.14 -11.66
C ARG A 363 -5.20 -24.77 -12.36
N HIS A 364 -6.00 -23.90 -11.77
CA HIS A 364 -6.18 -22.50 -12.13
C HIS A 364 -6.67 -21.73 -10.88
N PRO A 365 -6.53 -20.40 -10.84
CA PRO A 365 -7.21 -19.58 -9.83
C PRO A 365 -8.74 -19.85 -9.85
N PRO A 366 -9.46 -19.76 -8.72
CA PRO A 366 -10.87 -20.15 -8.66
C PRO A 366 -11.73 -19.43 -9.71
N LEU A 367 -12.37 -20.18 -10.62
CA LEU A 367 -13.11 -19.61 -11.76
C LEU A 367 -14.31 -18.77 -11.33
N ASN A 368 -14.96 -19.09 -10.22
CA ASN A 368 -16.02 -18.27 -9.64
C ASN A 368 -15.52 -16.86 -9.25
N ASN A 369 -14.28 -16.75 -8.76
CA ASN A 369 -13.66 -15.46 -8.46
C ASN A 369 -13.23 -14.75 -9.76
N GLN A 370 -12.71 -15.49 -10.73
CA GLN A 370 -12.38 -14.93 -12.05
C GLN A 370 -13.63 -14.36 -12.73
N ARG A 371 -14.74 -15.10 -12.74
CA ARG A 371 -16.04 -14.67 -13.30
C ARG A 371 -16.62 -13.48 -12.57
N THR A 372 -16.53 -13.44 -11.24
CA THR A 372 -16.93 -12.26 -10.45
C THR A 372 -16.11 -11.03 -10.86
N ALA A 373 -14.78 -11.16 -10.97
CA ALA A 373 -13.92 -10.07 -11.43
C ALA A 373 -14.23 -9.64 -12.88
N ALA A 374 -14.55 -10.59 -13.75
CA ALA A 374 -14.97 -10.31 -15.11
C ALA A 374 -16.25 -9.46 -15.15
N PHE A 375 -17.27 -9.81 -14.35
CA PHE A 375 -18.47 -8.98 -14.23
C PHE A 375 -18.16 -7.59 -13.67
N PHE A 376 -17.34 -7.52 -12.63
CA PHE A 376 -16.93 -6.26 -12.02
C PHE A 376 -16.23 -5.31 -13.01
N LEU A 377 -15.39 -5.83 -13.90
CA LEU A 377 -14.79 -5.09 -15.00
C LEU A 377 -15.84 -4.70 -16.06
N SER A 378 -16.61 -5.68 -16.55
CA SER A 378 -17.56 -5.47 -17.65
C SER A 378 -18.70 -4.50 -17.34
N LEU A 379 -19.07 -4.35 -16.07
CA LEU A 379 -20.08 -3.42 -15.60
C LEU A 379 -19.52 -2.00 -15.34
N GLY A 380 -18.23 -1.76 -15.59
CA GLY A 380 -17.58 -0.46 -15.37
C GLY A 380 -17.33 -0.12 -13.89
N HIS A 381 -17.57 -1.06 -12.97
CA HIS A 381 -17.34 -0.85 -11.54
C HIS A 381 -15.86 -0.63 -11.24
N TYR A 382 -14.97 -1.33 -11.95
CA TYR A 382 -13.53 -1.15 -11.81
C TYR A 382 -13.07 0.26 -12.16
N ASP A 383 -13.56 0.81 -13.28
CA ASP A 383 -13.18 2.14 -13.75
C ASP A 383 -13.62 3.23 -12.77
N THR A 384 -14.87 3.15 -12.31
CA THR A 384 -15.41 4.08 -11.31
C THR A 384 -14.65 3.99 -9.99
N PHE A 385 -14.41 2.76 -9.52
CA PHE A 385 -13.68 2.52 -8.28
C PHE A 385 -12.25 3.06 -8.37
N LEU A 386 -11.57 2.86 -9.49
CA LEU A 386 -10.22 3.36 -9.70
C LEU A 386 -10.13 4.87 -9.76
N MET A 387 -11.06 5.55 -10.42
CA MET A 387 -11.08 7.02 -10.41
C MET A 387 -11.18 7.54 -8.97
N HIS A 388 -12.04 6.93 -8.15
CA HIS A 388 -12.17 7.29 -6.75
C HIS A 388 -10.91 6.97 -5.92
N LEU A 389 -10.33 5.79 -6.12
CA LEU A 389 -9.11 5.35 -5.43
C LEU A 389 -7.92 6.25 -5.78
N HIS A 390 -7.75 6.56 -7.07
CA HIS A 390 -6.72 7.44 -7.58
C HIS A 390 -6.82 8.83 -6.95
N GLU A 391 -8.01 9.44 -6.96
CA GLU A 391 -8.20 10.77 -6.37
C GLU A 391 -7.94 10.76 -4.87
N THR A 392 -8.45 9.75 -4.15
CA THR A 392 -8.23 9.61 -2.71
C THR A 392 -6.75 9.48 -2.37
N PHE A 393 -6.01 8.63 -3.10
CA PHE A 393 -4.58 8.46 -2.87
C PHE A 393 -3.78 9.68 -3.31
N ARG A 394 -4.18 10.37 -4.38
CA ARG A 394 -3.60 11.65 -4.81
C ARG A 394 -3.70 12.69 -3.69
N GLU A 395 -4.88 12.86 -3.10
CA GLU A 395 -5.10 13.78 -1.98
C GLU A 395 -4.24 13.41 -0.76
N ARG A 396 -4.19 12.12 -0.38
CA ARG A 396 -3.36 11.64 0.74
C ARG A 396 -1.87 11.83 0.46
N TRP A 397 -1.42 11.55 -0.75
CA TRP A 397 -0.04 11.73 -1.18
C TRP A 397 0.37 13.20 -1.09
N ILE A 398 -0.44 14.11 -1.65
CA ILE A 398 -0.21 15.56 -1.59
C ILE A 398 -0.22 16.05 -0.13
N ALA A 399 -1.16 15.58 0.69
CA ALA A 399 -1.24 15.96 2.10
C ALA A 399 0.00 15.52 2.89
N LEU A 400 0.48 14.29 2.69
CA LEU A 400 1.67 13.77 3.35
C LEU A 400 2.92 14.53 2.88
N ARG A 401 3.05 14.70 1.56
CA ARG A 401 4.14 15.43 0.92
C ARG A 401 4.23 16.86 1.49
N ARG A 402 3.10 17.60 1.50
CA ARG A 402 3.01 18.96 2.07
C ARG A 402 3.30 18.99 3.57
N ALA A 403 2.80 18.03 4.33
CA ALA A 403 3.04 17.97 5.77
C ALA A 403 4.50 17.71 6.12
N LEU A 404 5.17 16.81 5.41
CA LEU A 404 6.61 16.58 5.58
C LEU A 404 7.40 17.84 5.21
N ASN A 405 7.05 18.50 4.11
CA ASN A 405 7.71 19.75 3.74
C ASN A 405 7.50 20.88 4.76
N TYR A 406 6.30 21.04 5.30
CA TYR A 406 6.01 22.13 6.22
C TYR A 406 6.58 21.87 7.62
N TYR A 407 6.40 20.67 8.16
CA TYR A 407 6.74 20.35 9.55
C TYR A 407 8.12 19.72 9.73
N MET A 408 8.63 19.05 8.71
CA MET A 408 9.83 18.20 8.81
C MET A 408 11.00 18.71 7.96
N LEU A 409 10.91 19.91 7.37
CA LEU A 409 11.91 20.45 6.42
C LEU A 409 13.37 20.31 6.89
N PHE A 410 13.64 20.55 8.17
CA PHE A 410 14.99 20.49 8.74
C PHE A 410 15.41 19.10 9.19
N TYR A 411 14.47 18.17 9.27
CA TYR A 411 14.70 16.82 9.73
C TYR A 411 14.83 15.83 8.58
N VAL A 412 14.15 16.08 7.45
CA VAL A 412 14.05 15.09 6.38
C VAL A 412 14.21 15.66 4.99
N GLU A 413 14.66 14.78 4.10
CA GLU A 413 14.66 14.95 2.66
C GLU A 413 13.83 13.83 2.02
N LEU A 414 13.15 14.14 0.92
CA LEU A 414 12.27 13.24 0.21
C LEU A 414 12.85 12.95 -1.17
N ALA A 415 12.81 11.68 -1.57
CA ALA A 415 13.23 11.32 -2.92
C ALA A 415 12.28 11.94 -3.98
N PRO A 416 12.78 12.32 -5.16
CA PRO A 416 11.93 12.74 -6.27
C PRO A 416 10.96 11.63 -6.64
N ALA A 417 9.67 11.87 -6.48
CA ALA A 417 8.61 10.92 -6.81
C ALA A 417 7.48 11.62 -7.54
N GLN A 418 7.01 11.00 -8.63
CA GLN A 418 5.85 11.46 -9.41
C GLN A 418 4.54 10.84 -8.94
N GLY A 419 4.62 9.86 -8.03
CA GLY A 419 3.51 9.01 -7.66
C GLY A 419 3.90 7.86 -6.72
N GLY A 420 3.12 6.80 -6.75
CA GLY A 420 3.25 5.61 -5.91
C GLY A 420 2.49 5.72 -4.58
N SER A 421 2.36 4.62 -3.85
CA SER A 421 1.58 4.59 -2.60
C SER A 421 2.40 4.78 -1.32
N ALA A 422 3.66 5.19 -1.43
CA ALA A 422 4.52 5.56 -0.32
C ALA A 422 5.53 6.64 -0.71
N LEU A 423 5.98 7.41 0.28
CA LEU A 423 7.13 8.31 0.16
C LEU A 423 8.37 7.71 0.80
N TRP A 424 9.52 7.85 0.14
CA TRP A 424 10.83 7.53 0.69
C TRP A 424 11.40 8.75 1.41
N VAL A 425 11.67 8.59 2.70
CA VAL A 425 12.09 9.67 3.60
C VAL A 425 13.52 9.39 4.09
N ARG A 426 14.43 10.34 3.86
CA ARG A 426 15.80 10.33 4.37
C ARG A 426 15.91 11.32 5.52
N GLY A 427 16.26 10.85 6.70
CA GLY A 427 16.57 11.68 7.87
C GLY A 427 18.06 11.98 8.03
N PRO A 428 18.47 12.51 9.20
CA PRO A 428 19.87 12.85 9.49
C PRO A 428 20.80 11.63 9.45
N GLU A 429 22.07 11.80 9.13
CA GLU A 429 23.02 10.68 8.94
C GLU A 429 23.17 9.76 10.16
N ASP A 430 22.99 10.28 11.37
CA ASP A 430 23.10 9.55 12.62
C ASP A 430 21.79 8.90 13.09
N LEU A 431 20.70 9.06 12.31
CA LEU A 431 19.41 8.46 12.60
C LEU A 431 19.47 6.93 12.46
N ASP A 432 18.77 6.24 13.37
CA ASP A 432 18.55 4.79 13.32
C ASP A 432 17.07 4.50 13.04
N ASP A 433 16.77 4.13 11.79
CA ASP A 433 15.42 3.87 11.26
C ASP A 433 14.64 2.87 12.12
N THR A 434 15.32 1.85 12.59
CA THR A 434 14.76 0.78 13.41
C THR A 434 14.40 1.29 14.80
N PHE A 435 15.25 2.14 15.38
CA PHE A 435 14.97 2.79 16.65
C PHE A 435 13.82 3.81 16.51
N VAL A 436 13.86 4.67 15.50
CA VAL A 436 12.81 5.66 15.23
C VAL A 436 11.47 4.99 14.99
N ALA A 437 11.40 3.92 14.19
CA ALA A 437 10.16 3.20 13.95
C ALA A 437 9.55 2.64 15.25
N LYS A 438 10.40 2.19 16.18
CA LYS A 438 9.96 1.69 17.49
C LYS A 438 9.45 2.81 18.40
N GLU A 439 10.12 3.95 18.47
CA GLU A 439 9.67 5.11 19.26
C GLU A 439 8.42 5.76 18.66
N ALA A 440 8.36 5.87 17.33
CA ALA A 440 7.19 6.32 16.59
C ALA A 440 5.96 5.46 16.90
N ALA A 441 6.12 4.13 16.91
CA ALA A 441 5.05 3.20 17.25
C ALA A 441 4.50 3.43 18.67
N ARG A 442 5.36 3.79 19.64
CA ARG A 442 4.91 4.15 21.01
C ARG A 442 4.06 5.42 21.05
N ARG A 443 4.25 6.32 20.09
CA ARG A 443 3.41 7.53 19.90
C ARG A 443 2.21 7.29 18.97
N GLY A 444 1.94 6.04 18.60
CA GLY A 444 0.83 5.69 17.72
C GLY A 444 1.10 5.84 16.22
N ILE A 445 2.35 6.09 15.82
CA ILE A 445 2.78 6.30 14.43
C ILE A 445 3.46 5.03 13.92
N LEU A 446 2.98 4.45 12.83
CA LEU A 446 3.67 3.35 12.17
C LEU A 446 4.39 3.87 10.93
N ILE A 447 5.68 3.55 10.79
CA ILE A 447 6.52 3.82 9.62
C ILE A 447 7.30 2.54 9.26
N GLU A 448 7.82 2.47 8.04
CA GLU A 448 8.56 1.28 7.56
C GLU A 448 10.08 1.53 7.53
N PRO A 449 10.88 0.85 8.35
CA PRO A 449 12.34 0.78 8.19
C PRO A 449 12.69 0.19 6.81
N VAL A 450 13.83 0.57 6.23
CA VAL A 450 14.14 0.21 4.83
C VAL A 450 15.14 -0.92 4.67
N ARG A 451 15.81 -1.30 5.75
CA ARG A 451 16.93 -2.27 5.72
C ARG A 451 16.60 -3.56 4.96
N HIS A 452 15.37 -4.07 5.06
CA HIS A 452 14.99 -5.33 4.43
C HIS A 452 14.92 -5.27 2.90
N TYR A 453 14.86 -4.08 2.29
CA TYR A 453 14.91 -3.91 0.84
C TYR A 453 16.34 -4.05 0.28
N TYR A 454 17.36 -3.87 1.09
CA TYR A 454 18.77 -3.97 0.68
C TYR A 454 19.29 -5.40 0.78
N ALA A 455 20.06 -5.82 -0.22
CA ALA A 455 20.79 -7.09 -0.19
C ALA A 455 22.14 -6.98 0.46
N THR A 456 22.79 -5.83 0.28
CA THR A 456 24.12 -5.60 0.84
C THR A 456 24.05 -5.20 2.31
N ALA A 457 25.18 -5.29 3.00
CA ALA A 457 25.28 -4.82 4.38
C ALA A 457 25.28 -3.29 4.48
N ASP A 458 25.54 -2.59 3.36
CA ASP A 458 25.69 -1.14 3.24
C ASP A 458 24.34 -0.43 3.04
N ALA A 459 23.34 -0.85 3.81
CA ALA A 459 22.03 -0.25 3.76
C ALA A 459 22.01 1.06 4.58
N PRO A 460 21.39 2.14 4.07
CA PRO A 460 21.20 3.36 4.84
C PRO A 460 20.40 3.05 6.10
N ARG A 461 20.86 3.61 7.22
CA ARG A 461 20.21 3.48 8.53
C ARG A 461 19.29 4.65 8.83
N ASN A 462 19.34 5.70 8.03
CA ASN A 462 18.59 6.94 8.23
C ASN A 462 17.40 7.09 7.30
N CYS A 463 16.95 6.01 6.65
CA CYS A 463 15.84 6.06 5.70
C CYS A 463 14.64 5.25 6.20
N PHE A 464 13.44 5.73 5.95
CA PHE A 464 12.17 5.03 6.24
C PHE A 464 11.13 5.36 5.16
N ARG A 465 10.08 4.54 5.05
CA ARG A 465 8.95 4.81 4.15
C ARG A 465 7.71 5.20 4.95
N MET A 466 6.90 6.04 4.33
CA MET A 466 5.59 6.42 4.83
C MET A 466 4.53 6.13 3.76
N GLY A 467 3.77 5.06 3.96
CA GLY A 467 2.69 4.65 3.08
C GLY A 467 1.40 5.46 3.27
N ILE A 468 0.62 5.63 2.21
CA ILE A 468 -0.64 6.39 2.21
C ILE A 468 -1.89 5.51 2.08
N THR A 469 -1.74 4.22 1.81
CA THR A 469 -2.89 3.35 1.53
C THR A 469 -3.75 3.08 2.76
N GLY A 470 -3.14 2.96 3.94
CA GLY A 470 -3.82 2.59 5.18
C GLY A 470 -4.25 3.74 6.09
N ILE A 471 -3.88 5.00 5.78
CA ILE A 471 -4.12 6.16 6.65
C ILE A 471 -5.22 7.08 6.08
N PRO A 472 -6.23 7.49 6.88
CA PRO A 472 -7.20 8.50 6.48
C PRO A 472 -6.58 9.88 6.25
N LEU A 473 -7.10 10.64 5.29
CA LEU A 473 -6.57 11.95 4.88
C LEU A 473 -6.46 12.92 6.08
N GLU A 474 -7.48 12.97 6.92
CA GLU A 474 -7.59 13.85 8.07
C GLU A 474 -6.56 13.54 9.17
N ARG A 475 -5.96 12.34 9.17
CA ARG A 475 -4.97 11.89 10.16
C ARG A 475 -3.53 12.15 9.75
N ILE A 476 -3.28 12.42 8.46
CA ILE A 476 -1.94 12.57 7.92
C ILE A 476 -1.20 13.73 8.59
N ARG A 477 -1.84 14.90 8.65
CA ARG A 477 -1.23 16.12 9.21
C ARG A 477 -0.87 15.96 10.68
N GLU A 478 -1.80 15.45 11.47
CA GLU A 478 -1.63 15.18 12.90
C GLU A 478 -0.52 14.14 13.14
N GLY A 479 -0.47 13.08 12.33
CA GLY A 479 0.59 12.07 12.40
C GLY A 479 1.99 12.62 12.11
N VAL A 480 2.11 13.52 11.13
CA VAL A 480 3.39 14.17 10.82
C VAL A 480 3.81 15.16 11.91
N LEU A 481 2.87 15.90 12.50
CA LEU A 481 3.14 16.74 13.68
C LEU A 481 3.70 15.92 14.85
N LYS A 482 3.10 14.76 15.14
CA LYS A 482 3.58 13.85 16.18
C LYS A 482 4.95 13.25 15.84
N LEU A 483 5.25 13.05 14.56
CA LEU A 483 6.56 12.63 14.11
C LEU A 483 7.60 13.74 14.30
N ARG A 484 7.24 15.01 14.06
CA ARG A 484 8.08 16.18 14.33
C ARG A 484 8.46 16.27 15.79
N GLU A 485 7.50 16.13 16.70
CA GLU A 485 7.76 16.08 18.15
C GLU A 485 8.78 14.99 18.49
N LEU A 486 8.67 13.79 17.89
CA LEU A 486 9.64 12.72 18.10
C LEU A 486 11.03 13.11 17.60
N PHE A 487 11.15 13.65 16.39
CA PHE A 487 12.45 14.06 15.85
C PHE A 487 13.07 15.17 16.68
N HIS A 488 12.28 16.13 17.17
CA HIS A 488 12.76 17.16 18.08
C HIS A 488 13.31 16.54 19.37
N ASP A 489 12.56 15.64 20.03
CA ASP A 489 13.02 14.98 21.27
C ASP A 489 14.32 14.16 21.06
N LEU A 490 14.49 13.57 19.87
CA LEU A 490 15.70 12.82 19.52
C LEU A 490 16.89 13.72 19.16
N THR A 491 16.63 14.98 18.79
CA THR A 491 17.64 15.94 18.29
C THR A 491 17.74 17.20 19.14
N GLU A 492 17.14 17.24 20.34
CA GLU A 492 17.03 18.42 21.21
C GLU A 492 18.39 19.11 21.45
N ASN A 493 19.49 18.36 21.47
CA ASN A 493 20.84 18.88 21.67
C ASN A 493 21.59 19.27 20.37
N LYS A 494 20.96 19.12 19.20
CA LYS A 494 21.55 19.35 17.87
C LYS A 494 20.76 20.33 17.02
N SER A 495 19.45 20.43 17.26
CA SER A 495 18.55 21.29 16.49
C SER A 495 18.60 22.72 17.03
N GLU A 496 18.81 23.68 16.13
CA GLU A 496 18.78 25.11 16.47
C GLU A 496 17.37 25.52 16.92
N THR A 497 17.28 26.19 18.06
CA THR A 497 16.06 26.76 18.62
C THR A 497 16.14 28.28 18.59
N PHE A 498 15.03 28.97 18.81
CA PHE A 498 15.04 30.43 18.86
C PHE A 498 15.95 31.00 19.97
N ALA A 499 16.14 30.24 21.06
CA ALA A 499 16.91 30.66 22.23
C ALA A 499 18.43 30.67 21.98
N ASP A 500 18.94 29.74 21.16
CA ASP A 500 20.36 29.57 20.87
C ASP A 500 20.75 29.95 19.43
N ALA A 501 19.76 30.27 18.59
CA ALA A 501 19.98 30.71 17.22
C ALA A 501 20.90 31.94 17.11
N ARG A 502 21.86 31.84 16.19
CA ARG A 502 22.70 32.99 15.81
C ARG A 502 21.89 34.03 15.03
N GLY A 503 22.32 35.28 15.13
CA GLY A 503 21.72 36.42 14.43
C GLY A 503 20.92 37.34 15.35
N GLU A 504 20.60 38.52 14.82
CA GLU A 504 19.81 39.53 15.53
C GLU A 504 18.34 39.12 15.53
N HIS A 505 17.67 39.26 16.68
CA HIS A 505 16.22 39.12 16.77
C HIS A 505 15.56 40.36 16.19
N LEU A 506 14.79 40.18 15.12
CA LEU A 506 14.07 41.27 14.47
C LEU A 506 12.66 41.41 15.04
N THR A 507 12.31 42.62 15.46
CA THR A 507 10.98 42.97 15.98
C THR A 507 10.43 44.24 15.33
N GLY A 508 9.11 44.44 15.40
CA GLY A 508 8.41 45.65 14.95
C GLY A 508 8.93 46.24 13.64
N ALA A 509 9.35 47.51 13.68
CA ALA A 509 9.79 48.25 12.51
C ALA A 509 11.09 47.71 11.88
N ALA A 510 12.00 47.12 12.68
CA ALA A 510 13.24 46.54 12.17
C ALA A 510 12.94 45.30 11.33
N LEU A 511 12.00 44.47 11.79
CA LEU A 511 11.50 43.33 11.04
C LEU A 511 10.83 43.76 9.73
N THR A 512 9.93 44.75 9.76
CA THR A 512 9.27 45.29 8.54
C THR A 512 10.31 45.74 7.52
N ALA A 513 11.31 46.53 7.95
CA ALA A 513 12.32 47.09 7.07
C ALA A 513 13.26 46.03 6.47
N ALA A 514 13.47 44.92 7.18
CA ALA A 514 14.29 43.81 6.71
C ALA A 514 13.59 42.98 5.62
N VAL A 515 12.30 42.65 5.81
CA VAL A 515 11.59 41.71 4.92
C VAL A 515 10.85 42.39 3.76
N THR A 516 10.50 43.67 3.86
CA THR A 516 9.74 44.36 2.80
C THR A 516 10.57 44.51 1.52
N ASP A 517 9.95 44.19 0.38
CA ASP A 517 10.55 44.28 -0.96
C ASP A 517 11.81 43.43 -1.13
N THR A 518 11.70 42.19 -0.65
CA THR A 518 12.75 41.18 -0.73
C THR A 518 12.23 39.89 -1.31
N THR A 519 13.14 39.01 -1.69
CA THR A 519 12.90 37.64 -2.09
C THR A 519 13.66 36.71 -1.15
N MET A 520 12.94 35.79 -0.51
CA MET A 520 13.51 34.66 0.19
C MET A 520 13.79 33.54 -0.80
N ILE A 521 15.03 33.06 -0.85
CA ILE A 521 15.44 31.88 -1.62
C ILE A 521 15.66 30.74 -0.62
N CYS A 522 14.80 29.74 -0.66
CA CYS A 522 14.85 28.55 0.19
C CYS A 522 14.83 27.25 -0.63
N ILE A 523 15.02 26.14 0.07
CA ILE A 523 14.87 24.79 -0.46
C ILE A 523 13.69 24.14 0.23
N ILE A 524 12.96 23.31 -0.50
CA ILE A 524 11.89 22.48 0.06
C ILE A 524 12.41 21.06 0.33
N ALA A 525 11.65 20.26 1.07
CA ALA A 525 12.07 18.92 1.49
C ALA A 525 12.33 17.96 0.31
N TYR A 526 11.91 18.31 -0.90
CA TYR A 526 12.19 17.53 -2.13
C TYR A 526 13.50 17.93 -2.83
N GLY A 527 14.25 18.90 -2.28
CA GLY A 527 15.49 19.40 -2.86
C GLY A 527 15.33 20.46 -3.95
N ASP A 528 14.09 20.79 -4.33
CA ASP A 528 13.81 21.83 -5.33
C ASP A 528 14.01 23.25 -4.75
N PRO A 529 14.38 24.23 -5.60
CA PRO A 529 14.39 25.63 -5.20
C PRO A 529 12.97 26.14 -4.96
N CYS A 530 12.84 27.04 -3.98
CA CYS A 530 11.62 27.80 -3.71
C CYS A 530 11.99 29.28 -3.53
N THR A 531 11.20 30.15 -4.14
CA THR A 531 11.33 31.60 -4.01
C THR A 531 10.05 32.18 -3.46
N ILE A 532 10.16 33.01 -2.43
CA ILE A 532 9.05 33.74 -1.83
C ILE A 532 9.34 35.23 -1.96
N GLY A 533 8.62 35.89 -2.88
CA GLY A 533 8.62 37.34 -3.04
C GLY A 533 7.74 37.99 -1.97
N ILE A 534 8.34 38.94 -1.23
CA ILE A 534 7.72 39.68 -0.13
C ILE A 534 7.55 41.11 -0.58
N HIS A 535 6.35 41.45 -1.03
CA HIS A 535 6.07 42.75 -1.65
C HIS A 535 5.56 43.77 -0.61
N PRO A 536 5.76 45.07 -0.88
CA PRO A 536 5.09 46.13 -0.13
C PRO A 536 3.57 45.97 -0.10
N GLY A 537 2.93 46.47 0.95
CA GLY A 537 1.47 46.36 1.10
C GLY A 537 0.98 44.99 1.58
N GLY A 538 1.89 44.14 2.07
CA GLY A 538 1.53 42.89 2.73
C GLY A 538 1.26 41.73 1.78
N LYS A 539 1.74 41.75 0.52
CA LYS A 539 1.53 40.66 -0.44
C LYS A 539 2.70 39.68 -0.48
N LEU A 540 2.40 38.38 -0.56
CA LEU A 540 3.36 37.30 -0.81
C LEU A 540 3.11 36.61 -2.16
N VAL A 541 4.19 36.23 -2.84
CA VAL A 541 4.14 35.37 -4.04
C VAL A 541 5.17 34.28 -3.88
N GLY A 542 4.71 33.02 -3.81
CA GLY A 542 5.56 31.85 -3.64
C GLY A 542 5.62 31.04 -4.95
N ILE A 543 6.80 30.56 -5.29
CA ILE A 543 7.05 29.71 -6.45
C ILE A 543 8.01 28.60 -6.02
N ALA A 544 7.63 27.34 -6.27
CA ALA A 544 8.44 26.16 -5.98
C ALA A 544 8.59 25.26 -7.22
N GLY A 545 9.75 24.60 -7.35
CA GLY A 545 10.05 23.65 -8.44
C GLY A 545 10.80 24.27 -9.63
N TYR A 546 11.28 23.42 -10.54
CA TYR A 546 12.17 23.80 -11.65
C TYR A 546 11.46 24.42 -12.89
N SER A 547 10.12 24.55 -12.88
CA SER A 547 9.35 25.14 -13.99
C SER A 547 8.09 25.93 -13.54
N ASN A 548 8.12 26.57 -12.36
CA ASN A 548 6.94 27.24 -11.76
C ASN A 548 5.72 26.32 -11.56
N GLU A 549 5.98 25.04 -11.26
CA GLU A 549 4.95 24.00 -11.21
C GLU A 549 4.02 24.14 -10.00
N ASP A 550 4.49 24.75 -8.91
CA ASP A 550 3.68 25.09 -7.73
C ASP A 550 3.83 26.58 -7.41
N ARG A 551 2.75 27.34 -7.60
CA ARG A 551 2.67 28.77 -7.30
C ARG A 551 1.52 29.02 -6.33
N ASP A 552 1.78 29.88 -5.35
CA ASP A 552 0.75 30.36 -4.44
C ASP A 552 0.90 31.86 -4.16
N GLU A 553 -0.21 32.47 -3.78
CA GLU A 553 -0.23 33.87 -3.34
C GLU A 553 -0.75 33.93 -1.90
N GLY A 554 -0.27 34.92 -1.17
CA GLY A 554 -0.61 35.08 0.23
C GLY A 554 -0.46 36.52 0.68
N GLU A 555 -0.55 36.68 1.99
CA GLU A 555 -0.38 37.95 2.66
C GLU A 555 0.53 37.81 3.87
N TRP A 556 1.13 38.93 4.26
CA TRP A 556 1.99 39.02 5.41
C TRP A 556 1.75 40.32 6.16
N TRP A 557 1.93 40.25 7.48
CA TRP A 557 1.87 41.41 8.37
C TRP A 557 2.74 41.18 9.61
N ILE A 558 2.92 42.22 10.41
CA ILE A 558 3.61 42.13 11.70
C ILE A 558 2.64 42.54 12.78
N GLU A 559 2.50 41.69 13.79
CA GLU A 559 1.61 41.89 14.92
C GLU A 559 2.24 41.28 16.17
N ASN A 560 2.27 42.07 17.27
CA ASN A 560 2.93 41.70 18.52
C ASN A 560 4.39 41.29 18.33
N ASP A 561 5.15 42.10 17.58
CA ASP A 561 6.57 41.90 17.25
C ASP A 561 6.92 40.62 16.48
N ARG A 562 5.93 39.82 16.07
CA ARG A 562 6.10 38.59 15.30
C ARG A 562 5.70 38.76 13.85
N TRP A 563 6.33 38.00 12.96
CA TRP A 563 5.94 37.94 11.56
C TRP A 563 4.77 36.99 11.39
N HIS A 564 3.69 37.46 10.77
CA HIS A 564 2.57 36.62 10.37
C HIS A 564 2.58 36.43 8.85
N ARG A 565 2.38 35.19 8.40
CA ARG A 565 2.21 34.87 6.99
C ARG A 565 1.02 33.95 6.80
N ARG A 566 0.18 34.25 5.81
CA ARG A 566 -0.95 33.41 5.42
C ARG A 566 -0.97 33.23 3.92
N TRP A 567 -0.92 31.99 3.49
CA TRP A 567 -1.00 31.61 2.08
C TRP A 567 -2.44 31.34 1.67
N SER A 568 -2.72 31.24 0.36
CA SER A 568 -4.06 30.83 -0.10
C SER A 568 -4.22 29.30 -0.07
N ARG A 569 -3.14 28.55 -0.32
CA ARG A 569 -3.14 27.08 -0.42
C ARG A 569 -2.02 26.40 0.37
N TRP A 570 -0.82 26.98 0.35
CA TRP A 570 0.33 26.48 1.11
C TRP A 570 0.05 26.57 2.61
N ALA A 571 0.65 25.67 3.39
CA ALA A 571 0.38 25.55 4.83
C ALA A 571 -1.13 25.54 5.18
N TRP A 572 -1.96 24.94 4.32
CA TRP A 572 -3.43 24.85 4.47
C TRP A 572 -4.16 26.19 4.57
N GLY A 573 -3.54 27.28 4.11
CA GLY A 573 -4.09 28.63 4.21
C GLY A 573 -4.23 29.15 5.63
N GLU A 574 -3.52 28.52 6.58
CA GLU A 574 -3.49 28.95 7.96
C GLU A 574 -2.50 30.10 8.16
N THR A 575 -2.77 30.92 9.17
CA THR A 575 -1.84 31.95 9.60
C THR A 575 -0.72 31.31 10.39
N GLY A 576 0.49 31.32 9.84
CA GLY A 576 1.69 31.02 10.60
C GLY A 576 2.21 32.26 11.31
N VAL A 577 2.67 32.08 12.54
CA VAL A 577 3.23 33.13 13.39
C VAL A 577 4.69 32.77 13.68
N TYR A 578 5.61 33.71 13.45
CA TYR A 578 7.03 33.43 13.49
C TYR A 578 7.83 34.48 14.26
N ASP A 579 8.72 33.98 15.12
CA ASP A 579 9.86 34.73 15.63
C ASP A 579 11.00 34.67 14.60
N VAL A 580 11.72 35.79 14.42
CA VAL A 580 12.64 35.97 13.30
C VAL A 580 14.06 36.29 13.75
N ARG A 581 15.03 35.50 13.29
CA ARG A 581 16.47 35.81 13.41
C ARG A 581 17.06 36.13 12.05
N LEU A 582 17.92 37.15 12.00
CA LEU A 582 18.71 37.49 10.81
C LEU A 582 20.21 37.34 11.12
N ASP A 583 20.86 36.41 10.44
CA ASP A 583 22.30 36.12 10.54
C ASP A 583 22.96 36.44 9.19
N GLY A 584 23.43 37.68 9.03
CA GLY A 584 23.90 38.18 7.73
C GLY A 584 22.75 38.31 6.74
N ASP A 585 22.79 37.54 5.64
CA ASP A 585 21.72 37.44 4.65
C ASP A 585 20.79 36.24 4.90
N ILE A 586 21.02 35.44 5.94
CA ILE A 586 20.21 34.27 6.27
C ILE A 586 19.11 34.67 7.23
N ILE A 587 17.86 34.62 6.76
CA ILE A 587 16.67 34.76 7.59
C ILE A 587 16.22 33.39 8.10
N LYS A 588 15.90 33.31 9.39
CA LYS A 588 15.43 32.10 10.06
C LYS A 588 14.11 32.37 10.74
N LEU A 589 13.13 31.49 10.52
CA LEU A 589 11.81 31.55 11.11
C LEU A 589 11.64 30.45 12.14
N PHE A 590 11.12 30.80 13.31
CA PHE A 590 10.82 29.89 14.40
C PHE A 590 9.32 29.96 14.71
N ASP A 591 8.68 28.83 14.99
CA ASP A 591 7.27 28.78 15.39
C ASP A 591 7.07 29.19 16.87
N GLU A 592 5.83 29.08 17.36
CA GLU A 592 5.47 29.50 18.72
C GLU A 592 6.14 28.66 19.82
N GLU A 593 6.55 27.44 19.49
CA GLU A 593 7.34 26.54 20.34
C GLU A 593 8.84 26.88 20.30
N GLY A 594 9.26 27.83 19.45
CA GLY A 594 10.64 28.24 19.27
C GLY A 594 11.45 27.28 18.40
N TRP A 595 10.79 26.42 17.62
CA TRP A 595 11.43 25.45 16.73
C TRP A 595 11.58 26.01 15.32
N LEU A 596 12.75 25.77 14.72
CA LEU A 596 13.03 26.22 13.35
C LEU A 596 12.03 25.62 12.36
N ILE A 597 11.38 26.47 11.57
CA ILE A 597 10.33 26.11 10.60
C ILE A 597 10.65 26.60 9.18
N ASP A 598 11.54 27.59 9.02
CA ASP A 598 12.04 28.00 7.72
C ASP A 598 13.42 28.65 7.81
N ARG A 599 14.21 28.54 6.73
CA ARG A 599 15.47 29.26 6.56
C ARG A 599 15.65 29.62 5.10
N ALA A 600 16.03 30.85 4.83
CA ALA A 600 16.22 31.33 3.46
C ALA A 600 17.36 32.34 3.37
N ILE A 601 17.92 32.47 2.18
CA ILE A 601 18.76 33.62 1.84
C ILE A 601 17.83 34.76 1.44
N LEU A 602 17.95 35.89 2.12
CA LEU A 602 17.15 37.09 1.88
C LEU A 602 17.88 38.00 0.88
N ARG A 603 17.28 38.25 -0.28
CA ARG A 603 17.81 39.17 -1.30
C ARG A 603 16.85 40.34 -1.50
N ARG A 604 17.38 41.56 -1.63
CA ARG A 604 16.54 42.70 -2.04
C ARG A 604 16.19 42.59 -3.52
N ASN A 605 14.95 42.93 -3.85
CA ASN A 605 14.54 43.05 -5.24
C ASN A 605 15.23 44.29 -5.84
N SER A 606 16.03 44.12 -6.89
CA SER A 606 16.64 45.25 -7.60
C SER A 606 15.57 45.95 -8.46
N ALA A 607 15.58 47.28 -8.48
CA ALA A 607 14.60 48.11 -9.19
C ALA A 607 14.62 48.03 -10.73
N ASP A 608 15.39 47.12 -11.35
CA ASP A 608 15.74 47.15 -12.78
C ASP A 608 15.34 45.89 -13.60
N GLU A 609 14.59 44.93 -13.09
CA GLU A 609 14.20 43.72 -13.86
C GLU A 609 12.74 43.72 -14.40
N ASP A 610 11.98 44.79 -14.19
CA ASP A 610 10.56 44.87 -14.61
C ASP A 610 10.34 45.46 -16.03
N SER A 611 11.38 45.53 -16.87
CA SER A 611 11.27 45.98 -18.27
C SER A 611 11.46 44.85 -19.29
N GLY A 612 10.78 43.72 -19.07
CA GLY A 612 10.63 42.65 -20.06
C GLY A 612 9.39 42.86 -20.93
N GLU A 613 9.37 43.93 -21.74
CA GLU A 613 8.37 44.09 -22.80
C GLU A 613 8.45 42.90 -23.77
N GLU A 614 7.32 42.19 -23.90
CA GLU A 614 6.97 41.34 -25.05
C GLU A 614 7.33 42.06 -26.35
N LYS A 615 8.45 41.65 -26.99
CA LYS A 615 8.64 41.86 -28.41
C LYS A 615 8.28 40.58 -29.14
N THR A 616 7.04 40.60 -29.63
CA THR A 616 6.52 39.81 -30.74
C THR A 616 7.46 39.90 -31.95
N ALA A 617 7.93 38.75 -32.42
CA ALA A 617 8.22 38.43 -33.82
C ALA A 617 8.32 36.92 -34.01
#